data_AF-A0A1M7Q092-F1
#
_entry.id   AF-A0A1M7Q092-F1
#
_cell.length_a   1.000
_cell.length_b   1.000
_cell.length_c   1.000
_cell.angle_alpha   90.00
_cell.angle_beta   90.00
_cell.angle_gamma   90.00
#
_symmetry.space_group_name_H-M   'P 1'
#
loop_
_entity.id
_entity.type
_entity.pdbx_description
1 polymer ?
#
loop_
_entity_poly.entity_id
_entity_poly.type
_entity_poly.pdbx_seq_one_letter_code
_entity_poly.pdbx_strand_id
1 'polypeptide(L)' 'MLTIIENLPAAIALSGLVLRLYLGSQPETKAE' A
#
# COMPACT_ATOMS: atom_id res chain seq x y z
N MET A 1 24.35 -0.43 6.46
CA MET A 1 23.98 -0.62 5.04
C MET A 1 23.15 -1.90 4.78
N LEU A 2 22.92 -2.77 5.80
CA LEU A 2 22.05 -3.95 5.69
C LEU A 2 20.60 -3.70 6.15
N THR A 3 20.42 -2.80 7.12
CA THR A 3 19.13 -2.43 7.74
C THR A 3 18.12 -1.77 6.80
N ILE A 4 18.58 -1.16 5.71
CA ILE A 4 17.69 -0.57 4.69
C ILE A 4 17.06 -1.70 3.85
N ILE A 5 17.82 -2.76 3.57
CA ILE A 5 17.38 -3.90 2.76
C ILE A 5 16.40 -4.77 3.54
N GLU A 6 16.59 -4.93 4.86
CA GLU A 6 15.68 -5.68 5.73
C GLU A 6 14.33 -4.98 5.95
N ASN A 7 14.32 -3.64 5.96
CA ASN A 7 13.10 -2.85 6.14
C ASN A 7 12.37 -2.56 4.81
N LEU A 8 13.00 -2.83 3.66
CA LEU A 8 12.40 -2.66 2.34
C LEU A 8 11.16 -3.55 2.13
N PRO A 9 11.18 -4.86 2.45
CA PRO A 9 10.01 -5.73 2.36
C PRO A 9 8.84 -5.23 3.22
N ALA A 10 9.12 -4.75 4.43
CA ALA A 10 8.11 -4.22 5.33
C ALA A 10 7.47 -2.95 4.77
N ALA A 11 8.27 -2.03 4.22
CA ALA A 11 7.78 -0.80 3.60
C ALA A 11 6.91 -1.09 2.37
N ILE A 12 7.28 -2.08 1.55
CA ILE A 12 6.51 -2.50 0.38
C ILE A 12 5.17 -3.11 0.81
N ALA A 13 5.17 -4.00 1.81
CA ALA A 13 3.96 -4.62 2.34
C ALA A 13 2.97 -3.59 2.91
N LEU A 14 3.47 -2.63 3.68
CA LEU A 14 2.66 -1.53 4.23
C LEU A 14 2.10 -0.62 3.12
N SER A 15 2.91 -0.28 2.12
CA SER A 15 2.46 0.55 1.00
C SER A 15 1.38 -0.13 0.17
N GLY A 16 1.54 -1.43 -0.11
CA GLY A 16 0.52 -2.23 -0.81
C GLY A 16 -0.78 -2.38 -0.01
N LEU A 17 -0.67 -2.55 1.31
CA LEU A 17 -1.82 -2.59 2.21
C LEU A 17 -2.60 -1.27 2.19
N VAL A 18 -1.89 -0.13 2.31
CA VAL A 18 -2.50 1.20 2.25
C VAL A 18 -3.18 1.43 0.90
N LEU A 19 -2.56 1.07 -0.21
CA LEU A 19 -3.17 1.20 -1.54
C LEU A 19 -4.43 0.35 -1.68
N ARG A 20 -4.41 -0.89 -1.19
CA ARG A 20 -5.57 -1.79 -1.21
C ARG A 20 -6.70 -1.25 -0.34
N LEU A 21 -6.40 -0.74 0.85
CA LEU A 21 -7.37 -0.10 1.72
C LEU A 21 -7.93 1.15 1.06
N TYR A 22 -7.09 2.00 0.48
CA TYR A 22 -7.52 3.19 -0.25
C TYR A 22 -8.48 2.83 -1.36
N LEU A 23 -8.09 1.97 -2.31
CA LEU A 23 -8.92 1.57 -3.45
C LEU A 23 -10.18 0.78 -3.05
N GLY A 24 -10.10 -0.06 -2.01
CA GLY A 24 -11.25 -0.79 -1.48
C GLY A 24 -12.18 0.08 -0.62
N SER A 25 -11.67 1.18 -0.07
CA SER A 25 -12.44 2.17 0.70
C SER A 25 -12.95 3.32 -0.15
N GLN A 26 -12.47 3.47 -1.39
CA GLN A 26 -13.13 4.34 -2.35
C GLN A 26 -14.52 3.73 -2.56
N PRO A 27 -15.60 4.37 -2.08
CA PRO A 27 -16.94 3.97 -2.53
C PRO A 27 -16.87 4.04 -4.05
N GLU A 28 -17.42 3.07 -4.78
CA GLU A 28 -17.47 3.10 -6.24
C GLU A 28 -17.82 4.53 -6.66
N THR A 29 -16.83 5.31 -7.07
CA THR A 29 -17.09 6.56 -7.76
C THR A 29 -17.58 6.02 -9.08
N LYS A 30 -18.89 5.83 -9.16
CA LYS A 30 -19.54 5.56 -10.41
C LYS A 30 -19.08 6.70 -11.31
N ALA A 31 -18.16 6.35 -12.20
CA ALA A 31 -17.87 7.16 -13.36
C ALA A 31 -19.22 7.30 -14.06
N GLU A 32 -19.79 8.49 -13.94
CA GLU A 32 -20.81 8.98 -14.85
C GLU A 32 -20.26 8.98 -16.27
#